data_AF-A0A8T4M8C9-F1
#
_entry.id   AF-A0A8T4M8C9-F1
#
_cell.length_a   1.000
_cell.length_b   1.000
_cell.length_c   1.000
_cell.angle_alpha   90.00
_cell.angle_beta   90.00
_cell.angle_gamma   90.00
#
_symmetry.space_group_name_H-M   'P 1'
#
loop_
_entity.id
_entity.type
_entity.pdbx_description
1 polymer ?
#
loop_
_entity_poly.entity_id
_entity_poly.type
_entity_poly.pdbx_seq_one_letter_code
_entity_poly.pdbx_strand_id
1 'polypeptide(L)'
;MLGSGSQSVAEHLFHTAMIAYALAYLEPRADKNKVVLMALFHDIGEGRTSDHNYVAQRYGKLAESQAVEDISKSIPFGREILELFNEEHERKTVEAMLVRDADILEWITTLRHEEIKGNIKAREWIVIALKRLKTEQGRKVGEFIVNTHPDTWWFDAGDKWFIDREEEYKKWGHNSREQAN
;
A
#
# COMPACT_ATOMS: atom_id res chain seq x y z
N MET A 1 -8.19 5.74 -8.50
CA MET A 1 -6.84 6.29 -8.77
C MET A 1 -6.15 6.58 -7.45
N LEU A 2 -5.42 5.56 -7.03
CA LEU A 2 -4.42 5.60 -5.98
C LEU A 2 -3.32 6.61 -6.37
N GLY A 3 -3.23 7.73 -5.65
CA GLY A 3 -2.21 8.75 -5.89
C GLY A 3 -2.20 9.35 -7.30
N SER A 4 -1.05 9.32 -7.97
CA SER A 4 -0.82 9.85 -9.33
C SER A 4 -1.46 9.02 -10.44
N GLY A 5 -2.12 7.90 -10.11
CA GLY A 5 -2.74 6.99 -11.07
C GLY A 5 -1.76 6.02 -11.75
N SER A 6 -0.53 5.90 -11.23
CA SER A 6 0.50 4.99 -11.76
C SER A 6 0.56 3.63 -11.06
N GLN A 7 -0.02 3.51 -9.86
CA GLN A 7 -0.06 2.25 -9.12
C GLN A 7 -1.13 1.32 -9.72
N SER A 8 -0.74 0.08 -9.96
CA SER A 8 -1.66 -0.98 -10.38
C SER A 8 -2.45 -1.54 -9.19
N VAL A 9 -3.64 -2.09 -9.47
CA VAL A 9 -4.44 -2.83 -8.48
C VAL A 9 -3.61 -3.97 -7.85
N ALA A 10 -2.76 -4.64 -8.63
CA ALA A 10 -1.91 -5.72 -8.12
C ALA A 10 -0.86 -5.22 -7.10
N GLU A 11 -0.20 -4.08 -7.35
CA GLU A 11 0.73 -3.48 -6.40
C GLU A 11 0.01 -3.03 -5.12
N HIS A 12 -1.18 -2.44 -5.25
CA HIS A 12 -2.03 -2.09 -4.12
C HIS A 12 -2.37 -3.32 -3.28
N LEU A 13 -2.91 -4.38 -3.90
CA LEU A 13 -3.26 -5.63 -3.21
C LEU A 13 -2.06 -6.24 -2.47
N PHE A 14 -0.88 -6.22 -3.09
CA PHE A 14 0.35 -6.73 -2.48
C PHE A 14 0.75 -5.91 -1.24
N HIS A 15 0.80 -4.58 -1.34
CA HIS A 15 1.13 -3.72 -0.20
C HIS A 15 0.07 -3.82 0.91
N THR A 16 -1.21 -3.80 0.54
CA THR A 16 -2.34 -3.96 1.47
C THR A 16 -2.23 -5.28 2.22
N ALA A 17 -1.90 -6.40 1.55
CA ALA A 17 -1.70 -7.69 2.20
C ALA A 17 -0.53 -7.68 3.20
N MET A 18 0.58 -7.01 2.88
CA MET A 18 1.73 -6.87 3.79
C MET A 18 1.39 -6.04 5.03
N ILE A 19 0.68 -4.92 4.85
CA ILE A 19 0.21 -4.08 5.96
C ILE A 19 -0.81 -4.85 6.80
N ALA A 20 -1.75 -5.55 6.16
CA ALA A 20 -2.77 -6.35 6.84
C ALA A 20 -2.14 -7.45 7.71
N TYR A 21 -1.08 -8.12 7.22
CA TYR A 21 -0.30 -9.06 8.03
C TYR A 21 0.31 -8.39 9.26
N ALA A 22 0.92 -7.20 9.11
CA ALA A 22 1.49 -6.46 10.24
C ALA A 22 0.42 -6.06 11.26
N LEU A 23 -0.76 -5.62 10.81
CA LEU A 23 -1.88 -5.32 11.70
C LEU A 23 -2.39 -6.57 12.43
N ALA A 24 -2.53 -7.70 11.74
CA ALA A 24 -2.92 -8.97 12.34
C ALA A 24 -1.85 -9.54 13.30
N TYR A 25 -0.58 -9.21 13.09
CA TYR A 25 0.48 -9.51 14.06
C TYR A 25 0.28 -8.73 15.37
N LEU A 26 -0.20 -7.49 15.28
CA LEU A 26 -0.49 -6.60 16.42
C LEU A 26 -1.87 -6.83 17.06
N GLU A 27 -2.71 -7.71 16.49
CA GLU A 27 -4.02 -8.09 17.02
C GLU A 27 -4.06 -9.60 17.26
N PRO A 28 -3.71 -10.07 18.47
CA PRO A 28 -3.57 -11.51 18.77
C PRO A 28 -4.81 -12.36 18.52
N ARG A 29 -6.00 -11.75 18.48
CA ARG A 29 -7.28 -12.44 18.25
C ARG A 29 -7.59 -12.69 16.78
N ALA A 30 -6.89 -12.03 15.86
CA ALA A 30 -7.15 -12.13 14.43
C ALA A 30 -6.52 -13.39 13.82
N ASP A 31 -7.25 -14.03 12.92
CA ASP A 31 -6.67 -15.06 12.05
C ASP A 31 -5.82 -14.41 10.94
N LYS A 32 -4.50 -14.53 11.06
CA LYS A 32 -3.53 -13.94 10.13
C LYS A 32 -3.70 -14.49 8.70
N ASN A 33 -4.00 -15.77 8.55
CA ASN A 33 -4.15 -16.38 7.23
C ASN A 33 -5.39 -15.80 6.55
N LYS A 34 -6.49 -15.70 7.29
CA LYS A 34 -7.73 -15.11 6.80
C LYS A 34 -7.55 -13.63 6.44
N VAL A 35 -6.87 -12.84 7.29
CA VAL A 35 -6.60 -11.42 7.02
C VAL A 35 -5.81 -11.23 5.72
N VAL A 36 -4.73 -12.00 5.53
CA VAL A 36 -3.92 -11.91 4.31
C VAL A 36 -4.72 -12.34 3.08
N LEU A 37 -5.47 -13.45 3.18
CA LEU A 37 -6.27 -13.94 2.07
C LEU A 37 -7.39 -12.96 1.68
N MET A 38 -8.07 -12.39 2.67
CA MET A 38 -9.08 -11.36 2.48
C MET A 38 -8.49 -10.10 1.83
N ALA A 39 -7.32 -9.64 2.30
CA ALA A 39 -6.62 -8.50 1.69
C ALA A 39 -6.23 -8.73 0.22
N LEU A 40 -5.85 -9.95 -0.16
CA LEU A 40 -5.52 -10.28 -1.55
C LEU A 40 -6.74 -10.29 -2.48
N PHE A 41 -7.94 -10.53 -1.94
CA PHE A 41 -9.17 -10.67 -2.72
C PHE A 41 -10.15 -9.50 -2.61
N HIS A 42 -9.93 -8.55 -1.71
CA HIS A 42 -10.93 -7.51 -1.41
C HIS A 42 -11.34 -6.69 -2.64
N ASP A 43 -10.38 -6.34 -3.51
CA ASP A 43 -10.61 -5.59 -4.75
C ASP A 43 -10.50 -6.46 -6.03
N ILE A 44 -10.67 -7.78 -5.93
CA ILE A 44 -10.54 -8.67 -7.12
C ILE A 44 -11.57 -8.33 -8.22
N GLY A 45 -12.70 -7.73 -7.85
CA GLY A 45 -13.73 -7.27 -8.78
C GLY A 45 -13.23 -6.14 -9.70
N GLU A 46 -12.29 -5.32 -9.24
CA GLU A 46 -11.72 -4.21 -10.01
C GLU A 46 -10.97 -4.67 -11.27
N GLY A 47 -10.53 -5.92 -11.32
CA GLY A 47 -9.98 -6.52 -12.53
C GLY A 47 -10.98 -6.57 -13.70
N ARG A 48 -12.29 -6.49 -13.42
CA ARG A 48 -13.36 -6.41 -14.42
C ARG A 48 -14.02 -5.03 -14.49
N THR A 49 -14.04 -4.29 -13.39
CA THR A 49 -14.76 -3.00 -13.30
C THR A 49 -13.87 -1.76 -13.40
N SER A 50 -12.54 -1.92 -13.38
CA SER A 50 -11.54 -0.85 -13.16
C SER A 50 -11.59 -0.25 -11.74
N ASP A 51 -10.45 0.32 -11.30
CA ASP A 51 -10.33 1.13 -10.07
C ASP A 51 -11.19 2.41 -10.19
N HIS A 52 -12.17 2.54 -9.31
CA HIS A 52 -13.04 3.70 -9.24
C HIS A 52 -12.52 4.75 -8.25
N ASN A 53 -12.00 5.86 -8.80
CA ASN A 53 -11.65 7.03 -7.97
C ASN A 53 -12.90 7.66 -7.29
N TYR A 54 -12.67 8.59 -6.36
CA TYR A 54 -13.74 9.22 -5.58
C TYR A 54 -14.83 9.92 -6.43
N VAL A 55 -14.48 10.43 -7.61
CA VAL A 55 -15.44 11.01 -8.57
C VAL A 55 -16.25 9.89 -9.23
N ALA A 56 -15.59 8.81 -9.66
CA ALA A 56 -16.24 7.65 -10.24
C ALA A 56 -17.19 6.96 -9.25
N GLN A 57 -16.87 6.93 -7.94
CA GLN A 57 -17.79 6.46 -6.90
C GLN A 57 -19.03 7.36 -6.74
N ARG A 58 -18.90 8.67 -6.97
CA ARG A 58 -20.02 9.62 -6.86
C ARG A 58 -21.00 9.54 -8.04
N TYR A 59 -20.50 9.29 -9.23
CA TYR A 59 -21.28 9.39 -10.47
C TYR A 59 -21.46 8.06 -11.22
N GLY A 60 -20.70 7.03 -10.87
CA GLY A 60 -20.72 5.71 -11.48
C GLY A 60 -21.66 4.74 -10.77
N LYS A 61 -21.94 3.62 -11.44
CA LYS A 61 -22.64 2.47 -10.85
C LYS A 61 -21.62 1.37 -10.59
N LEU A 62 -21.32 1.13 -9.32
CA LEU A 62 -20.40 0.07 -8.91
C LEU A 62 -21.06 -1.29 -9.16
N ALA A 63 -20.51 -2.04 -10.11
CA ALA A 63 -20.91 -3.42 -10.42
C ALA A 63 -19.92 -4.44 -9.84
N GLU A 64 -19.15 -4.03 -8.84
CA GLU A 64 -18.07 -4.83 -8.27
C GLU A 64 -18.57 -6.12 -7.62
N SER A 65 -19.64 -6.06 -6.81
CA SER A 65 -20.23 -7.27 -6.23
C SER A 65 -20.71 -8.26 -7.31
N GLN A 66 -21.24 -7.75 -8.43
CA GLN A 66 -21.62 -8.60 -9.58
C GLN A 66 -20.39 -9.23 -10.24
N ALA A 67 -19.29 -8.47 -10.37
CA ALA A 67 -18.03 -8.99 -10.89
C ALA A 67 -17.48 -10.11 -10.01
N VAL A 68 -17.51 -9.95 -8.68
CA VAL A 68 -17.06 -10.98 -7.72
C VAL A 68 -17.96 -12.21 -7.76
N GLU A 69 -19.29 -12.04 -7.85
CA GLU A 69 -20.23 -13.14 -8.07
C GLU A 69 -19.89 -13.93 -9.35
N ASP A 70 -19.58 -13.27 -10.45
CA ASP A 70 -19.24 -13.96 -11.70
C ASP A 70 -17.84 -14.59 -11.67
N ILE A 71 -16.88 -14.00 -10.95
CA ILE A 71 -15.56 -14.61 -10.69
C ILE A 71 -15.76 -15.90 -9.89
N SER A 72 -16.52 -15.85 -8.79
CA SER A 72 -16.73 -16.99 -7.89
C SER A 72 -17.41 -18.19 -8.56
N LYS A 73 -18.30 -17.98 -9.54
CA LYS A 73 -18.91 -19.09 -10.30
C LYS A 73 -17.92 -19.86 -11.18
N SER A 74 -16.76 -19.27 -11.48
CA SER A 74 -15.83 -19.76 -12.51
C SER A 74 -14.67 -20.60 -11.97
N ILE A 75 -14.50 -20.70 -10.65
CA ILE A 75 -13.32 -21.31 -10.00
C ILE A 75 -13.70 -22.19 -8.80
N PRO A 76 -12.91 -23.25 -8.50
CA PRO A 76 -13.26 -24.23 -7.47
C PRO A 76 -13.28 -23.67 -6.03
N PHE A 77 -12.57 -22.57 -5.77
CA PHE A 77 -12.53 -21.86 -4.49
C PHE A 77 -13.40 -20.59 -4.48
N GLY A 78 -14.29 -20.43 -5.45
CA GLY A 78 -15.07 -19.21 -5.60
C GLY A 78 -16.01 -18.90 -4.43
N ARG A 79 -16.53 -19.94 -3.75
CA ARG A 79 -17.33 -19.77 -2.53
C ARG A 79 -16.54 -19.05 -1.43
N GLU A 80 -15.27 -19.41 -1.24
CA GLU A 80 -14.40 -18.80 -0.25
C GLU A 80 -14.15 -17.32 -0.58
N ILE A 81 -13.87 -16.98 -1.85
CA ILE A 81 -13.73 -15.58 -2.28
C ILE A 81 -14.99 -14.78 -1.97
N LEU A 82 -16.17 -15.31 -2.32
CA LEU A 82 -17.43 -14.61 -2.10
C LEU A 82 -17.72 -14.40 -0.62
N GLU A 83 -17.42 -15.41 0.22
CA GLU A 83 -17.54 -15.30 1.67
C GLU A 83 -16.58 -14.25 2.26
N LEU A 84 -15.31 -14.24 1.83
CA LEU A 84 -14.32 -13.23 2.25
C LEU A 84 -14.71 -11.82 1.81
N PHE A 85 -15.16 -11.65 0.57
CA PHE A 85 -15.59 -10.36 0.01
C PHE A 85 -16.79 -9.80 0.79
N ASN A 86 -17.81 -10.63 1.03
CA ASN A 86 -18.99 -10.22 1.80
C ASN A 86 -18.61 -9.86 3.24
N GLU A 87 -17.74 -10.65 3.87
CA GLU A 87 -17.28 -10.37 5.22
C GLU A 87 -16.51 -9.05 5.32
N GLU A 88 -15.60 -8.78 4.38
CA GLU A 88 -14.88 -7.50 4.28
C GLU A 88 -15.89 -6.35 4.14
N HIS A 89 -16.86 -6.47 3.23
CA HIS A 89 -17.85 -5.43 2.98
C HIS A 89 -18.76 -5.14 4.18
N GLU A 90 -19.09 -6.17 4.97
CA GLU A 90 -19.89 -6.01 6.19
C GLU A 90 -19.13 -5.27 7.30
N ARG A 91 -17.79 -5.40 7.36
CA ARG A 91 -16.91 -4.71 8.31
C ARG A 91 -17.26 -4.94 9.79
N LYS A 92 -17.74 -6.15 10.12
CA LYS A 92 -18.13 -6.52 11.49
C LYS A 92 -17.09 -7.36 12.22
N THR A 93 -16.29 -8.14 11.49
CA THR A 93 -15.27 -9.01 12.09
C THR A 93 -13.98 -8.24 12.32
N VAL A 94 -13.14 -8.75 13.23
CA VAL A 94 -11.82 -8.16 13.49
C VAL A 94 -10.99 -8.18 12.21
N GLU A 95 -11.02 -9.29 11.48
CA GLU A 95 -10.31 -9.48 10.24
C GLU A 95 -10.73 -8.46 9.16
N ALA A 96 -12.03 -8.28 8.95
CA ALA A 96 -12.56 -7.29 8.00
C ALA A 96 -12.15 -5.86 8.36
N MET A 97 -12.18 -5.51 9.67
CA MET A 97 -11.74 -4.19 10.12
C MET A 97 -10.24 -3.97 9.93
N LEU A 98 -9.41 -5.02 10.14
CA LEU A 98 -7.97 -4.92 9.92
C LEU A 98 -7.63 -4.79 8.43
N VAL A 99 -8.27 -5.56 7.54
CA VAL A 99 -8.09 -5.42 6.09
C VAL A 99 -8.51 -4.04 5.63
N ARG A 100 -9.64 -3.53 6.14
CA ARG A 100 -10.10 -2.19 5.79
C ARG A 100 -9.14 -1.10 6.24
N ASP A 101 -8.58 -1.22 7.44
CA ASP A 101 -7.55 -0.30 7.91
C ASP A 101 -6.26 -0.44 7.09
N ALA A 102 -5.89 -1.65 6.67
CA ALA A 102 -4.72 -1.89 5.82
C ALA A 102 -4.84 -1.20 4.45
N ASP A 103 -5.99 -1.30 3.78
CA ASP A 103 -6.31 -0.57 2.54
C ASP A 103 -6.10 0.95 2.73
N ILE A 104 -6.66 1.50 3.81
CA ILE A 104 -6.52 2.93 4.13
C ILE A 104 -5.06 3.31 4.42
N LEU A 105 -4.30 2.46 5.12
CA LEU A 105 -2.89 2.71 5.44
C LEU A 105 -1.99 2.61 4.22
N GLU A 106 -2.26 1.69 3.29
CA GLU A 106 -1.61 1.63 1.99
C GLU A 106 -1.80 2.97 1.27
N TRP A 107 -3.04 3.45 1.21
CA TRP A 107 -3.34 4.73 0.59
C TRP A 107 -2.65 5.91 1.28
N ILE A 108 -2.63 5.95 2.62
CA ILE A 108 -1.89 6.97 3.38
C ILE A 108 -0.40 6.92 3.05
N THR A 109 0.19 5.73 2.95
CA THR A 109 1.60 5.54 2.61
C THR A 109 1.89 6.11 1.22
N THR A 110 1.06 5.79 0.24
CA THR A 110 1.17 6.34 -1.12
C THR A 110 1.02 7.87 -1.14
N LEU A 111 0.04 8.42 -0.41
CA LEU A 111 -0.13 9.86 -0.28
C LEU A 111 1.07 10.54 0.40
N ARG A 112 1.69 9.89 1.39
CA ARG A 112 2.86 10.44 2.09
C ARG A 112 4.06 10.58 1.14
N HIS A 113 4.28 9.60 0.26
CA HIS A 113 5.30 9.72 -0.78
C HIS A 113 5.01 10.88 -1.74
N GLU A 114 3.75 11.05 -2.15
CA GLU A 114 3.35 12.15 -3.03
C GLU A 114 3.46 13.52 -2.34
N GLU A 115 3.16 13.60 -1.05
CA GLU A 115 3.33 14.83 -0.26
C GLU A 115 4.80 15.28 -0.23
N ILE A 116 5.75 14.35 -0.04
CA ILE A 116 7.19 14.65 -0.06
C ILE A 116 7.68 15.07 -1.44
N LYS A 117 7.06 14.58 -2.51
CA LYS A 117 7.30 15.07 -3.89
C LYS A 117 6.70 16.46 -4.16
N GLY A 118 6.01 17.06 -3.19
CA GLY A 118 5.43 18.40 -3.29
C GLY A 118 3.95 18.42 -3.71
N ASN A 119 3.25 17.29 -3.72
CA ASN A 119 1.82 17.25 -4.02
C ASN A 119 0.99 17.78 -2.84
N ILE A 120 0.67 19.07 -2.88
CA ILE A 120 -0.07 19.75 -1.80
C ILE A 120 -1.45 19.14 -1.49
N LYS A 121 -2.09 18.50 -2.48
CA LYS A 121 -3.41 17.88 -2.27
C LYS A 121 -3.30 16.64 -1.40
N ALA A 122 -2.16 15.93 -1.46
CA ALA A 122 -1.97 14.68 -0.72
C ALA A 122 -2.13 14.89 0.79
N ARG A 123 -1.66 16.04 1.30
CA ARG A 123 -1.78 16.42 2.71
C ARG A 123 -3.24 16.50 3.20
N GLU A 124 -4.13 17.09 2.41
CA GLU A 124 -5.56 17.20 2.77
C GLU A 124 -6.22 15.81 2.80
N TRP A 125 -5.88 14.95 1.83
CA TRP A 125 -6.40 13.59 1.76
C TRP A 125 -5.90 12.71 2.90
N ILE A 126 -4.64 12.85 3.34
CA ILE A 126 -4.09 12.13 4.50
C ILE A 126 -4.94 12.42 5.76
N VAL A 127 -5.30 13.68 6.00
CA VAL A 127 -6.13 14.07 7.16
C VAL A 127 -7.51 13.40 7.10
N ILE A 128 -8.09 13.24 5.92
CA ILE A 128 -9.36 12.55 5.72
C ILE A 128 -9.21 11.05 5.91
N ALA A 129 -8.14 10.46 5.37
CA ALA A 129 -7.86 9.02 5.45
C ALA A 129 -7.64 8.56 6.90
N LEU A 130 -6.88 9.31 7.71
CA LEU A 130 -6.65 9.00 9.12
C LEU A 130 -7.96 8.86 9.92
N LYS A 131 -8.97 9.68 9.62
CA LYS A 131 -10.30 9.62 10.29
C LYS A 131 -11.08 8.36 9.97
N ARG A 132 -10.71 7.64 8.89
CA ARG A 132 -11.39 6.42 8.46
C ARG A 132 -10.89 5.18 9.22
N LEU A 133 -9.70 5.24 9.82
CA LEU A 133 -9.11 4.14 10.59
C LEU A 133 -9.96 3.79 11.84
N LYS A 134 -10.27 2.50 11.99
CA LYS A 134 -11.21 2.00 13.01
C LYS A 134 -10.53 1.31 14.18
N THR A 135 -9.53 0.49 13.90
CA THR A 135 -8.81 -0.30 14.90
C THR A 135 -7.81 0.56 15.67
N GLU A 136 -7.45 0.13 16.87
CA GLU A 136 -6.44 0.81 17.68
C GLU A 136 -5.06 0.72 16.99
N GLN A 137 -4.74 -0.46 16.46
CA GLN A 137 -3.51 -0.77 15.73
C GLN A 137 -3.42 0.08 14.46
N GLY A 138 -4.50 0.15 13.67
CA GLY A 138 -4.57 0.96 12.46
C GLY A 138 -4.31 2.43 12.73
N ARG A 139 -4.93 3.00 13.77
CA ARG A 139 -4.67 4.40 14.16
C ARG A 139 -3.22 4.66 14.57
N LYS A 140 -2.64 3.79 15.42
CA LYS A 140 -1.23 3.91 15.84
C LYS A 140 -0.27 3.86 14.66
N VAL A 141 -0.48 2.92 13.74
CA VAL A 141 0.35 2.78 12.53
C VAL A 141 0.15 3.99 11.60
N GLY A 142 -1.08 4.47 11.43
CA GLY A 142 -1.38 5.66 10.62
C GLY A 142 -0.69 6.92 11.15
N GLU A 143 -0.77 7.16 12.47
CA GLU A 143 -0.05 8.25 13.12
C GLU A 143 1.47 8.11 12.96
N PHE A 144 2.00 6.89 13.08
CA PHE A 144 3.43 6.63 12.87
C PHE A 144 3.86 6.95 11.44
N ILE A 145 3.12 6.52 10.42
CA ILE A 145 3.43 6.77 9.00
C ILE A 145 3.47 8.27 8.71
N VAL A 146 2.50 9.04 9.21
CA VAL A 146 2.41 10.48 8.92
C VAL A 146 3.54 11.27 9.60
N ASN A 147 3.97 10.84 10.78
CA ASN A 147 5.05 11.49 11.53
C ASN A 147 6.46 11.01 11.12
N THR A 148 6.55 9.99 10.26
CA THR A 148 7.83 9.46 9.76
C THR A 148 8.08 9.97 8.35
N HIS A 149 9.31 10.37 8.07
CA HIS A 149 9.70 10.70 6.69
C HIS A 149 9.93 9.39 5.91
N PRO A 150 9.33 9.19 4.72
CA PRO A 150 9.39 7.90 4.00
C PRO A 150 10.81 7.36 3.75
N ASP A 151 11.80 8.23 3.58
CA ASP A 151 13.18 7.82 3.29
C ASP A 151 13.99 7.40 4.52
N THR A 152 13.47 7.54 5.75
CA THR A 152 14.27 7.30 6.98
C THR A 152 14.77 5.87 7.14
N TRP A 153 14.20 4.90 6.41
CA TRP A 153 14.67 3.50 6.48
C TRP A 153 16.03 3.28 5.79
N TRP A 154 16.42 4.14 4.85
CA TRP A 154 17.68 4.03 4.10
C TRP A 154 18.51 5.31 4.09
N PHE A 155 17.86 6.47 4.27
CA PHE A 155 18.50 7.76 4.28
C PHE A 155 18.77 8.19 5.73
N ASP A 156 19.98 7.89 6.19
CA ASP A 156 20.57 8.51 7.36
C ASP A 156 21.86 9.21 6.93
N ALA A 157 21.87 10.53 6.99
CA ALA A 157 23.02 11.35 6.61
C ALA A 157 24.25 11.12 7.52
N GLY A 158 24.08 10.46 8.67
CA GLY A 158 25.15 9.99 9.53
C GLY A 158 25.62 8.56 9.26
N ASP A 159 25.03 7.85 8.30
CA ASP A 159 25.37 6.44 8.01
C ASP A 159 26.69 6.33 7.23
N LYS A 160 27.42 5.25 7.52
CA LYS A 160 28.64 4.82 6.84
C LYS A 160 28.43 4.54 5.35
N TRP A 161 27.19 4.36 4.89
CA TRP A 161 26.86 4.27 3.45
C TRP A 161 27.24 5.54 2.67
N PHE A 162 27.22 6.69 3.34
CA PHE A 162 27.71 7.95 2.80
C PHE A 162 29.22 8.05 2.98
N ILE A 163 29.94 7.11 2.36
CA ILE A 163 31.40 7.19 2.23
C ILE A 163 31.69 8.39 1.32
N ASP A 164 32.30 9.44 1.89
CA ASP A 164 32.96 10.46 1.08
C ASP A 164 34.00 9.72 0.24
N ARG A 165 33.77 9.62 -1.08
CA ARG A 165 34.63 8.81 -1.96
C ARG A 165 36.09 9.16 -1.67
N GLU A 166 36.83 8.20 -1.09
CA GLU A 166 38.24 8.38 -0.78
C GLU A 166 38.96 8.93 -2.01
N GLU A 167 39.90 9.86 -1.80
CA GLU A 167 40.62 10.57 -2.87
C GLU A 167 41.22 9.65 -3.94
N GLU A 168 41.47 8.39 -3.61
CA GLU A 168 41.95 7.36 -4.54
C GLU A 168 41.00 7.14 -5.73
N TYR A 169 39.67 7.21 -5.52
CA TYR A 169 38.68 7.07 -6.58
C TYR A 169 38.45 8.36 -7.38
N LYS A 170 39.06 9.49 -6.98
CA LYS A 170 39.03 10.76 -7.73
C LYS A 170 40.16 10.89 -8.75
N LYS A 171 41.19 10.01 -8.72
CA LYS A 171 42.29 10.06 -9.69
C LYS A 171 41.91 9.35 -11.00
N TRP A 172 41.42 10.12 -11.96
CA TRP A 172 41.39 9.71 -13.36
C TRP A 172 42.83 9.50 -13.86
N GLY A 173 43.10 8.36 -14.48
CA GLY A 173 44.44 7.90 -14.84
C GLY A 173 45.28 8.92 -15.60
N HIS A 174 46.44 9.27 -15.02
CA HIS A 174 47.62 9.67 -15.77
C HIS A 174 48.62 8.52 -15.71
N ASN A 175 48.40 7.51 -16.55
CA ASN A 175 49.46 6.57 -16.92
C ASN A 175 50.01 6.99 -18.29
N SER A 176 51.16 7.67 -18.22
CA SER A 176 52.33 7.53 -19.08
C SER A 176 52.10 7.42 -20.60
N ARG A 177 52.18 8.57 -21.28
CA ARG A 177 52.82 8.62 -22.60
C ARG A 177 54.29 8.94 -22.40
N GLU A 178 55.12 7.90 -22.33
CA GLU A 178 56.53 8.00 -22.71
C GLU A 178 57.09 6.60 -22.93
N GLN A 179 56.98 6.12 -24.17
CA GLN A 179 57.93 5.24 -24.86
C GLN A 179 57.38 4.94 -26.26
N ALA A 180 57.79 5.73 -27.25
CA ALA A 180 57.94 5.34 -28.66
C ALA A 180 58.50 6.52 -29.48
N ASN A 181 59.81 6.74 -29.39
CA ASN A 181 60.79 6.86 -30.49
C ASN A 181 62.05 7.58 -30.03
#